data_AF-A0A538MJ20-F1
#
_entry.id   AF-A0A538MJ20-F1
#
_cell.length_a   1.000
_cell.length_b   1.000
_cell.length_c   1.000
_cell.angle_alpha   90.00
_cell.angle_beta   90.00
_cell.angle_gamma   90.00
#
_symmetry.space_group_name_H-M   'P 1'
#
loop_
_entity.id
_entity.type
_entity.pdbx_description
1 polymer ?
#
loop_
_entity_poly.entity_id
_entity_poly.type
_entity_poly.pdbx_seq_one_letter_code
_entity_poly.pdbx_strand_id
1 'polypeptide(L)'
;MKRPTIVIASATLVAGAVAVVAFGGVAGSAAPANQTDRQTLARHILDPRVKAYMTPTTRAAFRKIATDGATSESATGRDLNLKATLGQGGTAAPAPSFANVRVNTPGMDSNRTDQTTQSETSIAVAGSNIVVGYNDSQHALFRASAGFDTIGVAYSTDGGGHFTDGDVIPNAREFVNLSDPWLASDGTGNVYFSLIMEDFFYGNDVIGVAKSTDGGKTFAPPVPTTRPTDFSYLSDKDAMAVGPDPNKTRDNVYVAWDDFRITNVDFTLGLAFARSTDGGASWDVTDIARNALPPDCSLTQYFGAQVGVDQKTGTVYVAAEKTSKNDPDCIGAPLQLSEVIFRSTDGGKTFGPETKIADITQATPNRFLQLAPGQVMRTTEAPSLAVDGTNLYVAWNDGATGKSHIRLATSTDGGASWSVAGATQGMNDELQPAVSADSKGVHLIYYRRNADNTLDVFLQNSRASGGWDTARVTSQSFPGSITVPNFDPWADAGYMGDYIANVSDGSHQYFAWGDNRDRVTNFLWPTGRNDPNVYFARQ
;
A
#
# COMPACT_ATOMS: atom_id res chain seq x y z
N MET A 1 -20.77 -22.38 22.98
CA MET A 1 -20.63 -20.97 22.57
C MET A 1 -19.19 -20.75 22.13
N LYS A 2 -18.94 -20.77 20.81
CA LYS A 2 -17.60 -20.50 20.25
C LYS A 2 -17.52 -18.99 19.97
N ARG A 3 -16.60 -18.30 20.62
CA ARG A 3 -16.30 -16.87 20.37
C ARG A 3 -15.76 -16.73 18.93
N PRO A 4 -16.23 -15.78 18.12
CA PRO A 4 -15.61 -15.50 16.83
C PRO A 4 -14.28 -14.78 17.09
N THR A 5 -13.18 -15.43 16.73
CA THR A 5 -11.85 -14.81 16.71
C THR A 5 -11.75 -14.01 15.41
N ILE A 6 -12.02 -12.70 15.48
CA ILE A 6 -11.74 -11.74 14.41
C ILE A 6 -10.24 -11.48 14.48
N VAL A 7 -9.48 -11.95 13.49
CA VAL A 7 -8.03 -11.76 13.39
C VAL A 7 -7.79 -10.60 12.44
N ILE A 8 -7.28 -9.50 12.99
CA ILE A 8 -6.89 -8.30 12.25
C ILE A 8 -5.54 -8.60 11.62
N ALA A 9 -5.50 -8.72 10.29
CA ALA A 9 -4.28 -9.04 9.56
C ALA A 9 -3.35 -7.81 9.41
N SER A 10 -3.91 -6.59 9.32
CA SER A 10 -3.20 -5.40 8.82
C SER A 10 -2.32 -4.71 9.88
N ALA A 11 -2.84 -4.38 11.07
CA ALA A 11 -2.07 -3.72 12.14
C ALA A 11 -0.96 -4.60 12.79
N THR A 12 -0.74 -5.77 12.23
CA THR A 12 -0.17 -6.92 12.90
C THR A 12 0.96 -7.56 12.11
N LEU A 13 0.86 -7.49 10.77
CA LEU A 13 1.94 -7.84 9.86
C LEU A 13 3.19 -6.99 10.15
N VAL A 14 3.00 -5.70 10.43
CA VAL A 14 4.12 -4.78 10.73
C VAL A 14 4.74 -5.07 12.10
N ALA A 15 3.94 -5.33 13.15
CA ALA A 15 4.48 -5.82 14.43
C ALA A 15 5.20 -7.20 14.32
N GLY A 16 4.89 -7.99 13.29
CA GLY A 16 5.60 -9.22 12.92
C GLY A 16 6.94 -9.01 12.25
N ALA A 17 7.00 -8.01 11.37
CA ALA A 17 8.23 -7.57 10.73
C ALA A 17 9.24 -7.03 11.77
N VAL A 18 8.79 -6.36 12.84
CA VAL A 18 9.60 -5.84 13.98
C VAL A 18 10.65 -6.83 14.46
N ALA A 19 10.34 -8.13 14.46
CA ALA A 19 11.22 -9.16 14.98
C ALA A 19 12.15 -9.81 13.93
N VAL A 20 11.78 -9.79 12.65
CA VAL A 20 12.61 -10.38 11.58
C VAL A 20 13.66 -9.36 11.11
N VAL A 21 13.31 -8.06 11.07
CA VAL A 21 14.22 -6.99 10.67
C VAL A 21 15.29 -6.71 11.73
N ALA A 22 14.89 -6.52 13.00
CA ALA A 22 15.83 -6.20 14.07
C ALA A 22 16.81 -7.34 14.46
N PHE A 23 16.55 -8.60 14.03
CA PHE A 23 17.30 -9.77 14.50
C PHE A 23 17.69 -10.81 13.43
N GLY A 24 17.38 -10.57 12.15
CA GLY A 24 17.81 -11.42 11.03
C GLY A 24 19.21 -11.14 10.50
N GLY A 25 19.79 -9.99 10.84
CA GLY A 25 21.11 -9.55 10.39
C GLY A 25 22.24 -9.97 11.34
N VAL A 26 23.21 -10.72 10.80
CA VAL A 26 24.53 -11.02 11.36
C VAL A 26 24.56 -12.03 12.52
N ALA A 27 24.59 -13.31 12.13
CA ALA A 27 25.30 -14.32 12.91
C ALA A 27 26.80 -13.96 12.96
N GLY A 28 27.21 -13.19 13.98
CA GLY A 28 28.63 -13.00 14.30
C GLY A 28 29.05 -11.61 14.73
N SER A 29 28.75 -11.22 15.98
CA SER A 29 29.70 -10.49 16.84
C SER A 29 29.10 -10.31 18.23
N ALA A 30 29.86 -10.66 19.26
CA ALA A 30 29.49 -10.51 20.65
C ALA A 30 29.32 -9.02 21.02
N ALA A 31 28.13 -8.62 21.48
CA ALA A 31 27.86 -7.30 22.06
C ALA A 31 27.55 -7.40 23.57
N PRO A 32 27.80 -6.35 24.37
CA PRO A 32 28.00 -6.45 25.82
C PRO A 32 26.73 -6.61 26.64
N ALA A 33 26.87 -7.29 27.78
CA ALA A 33 25.84 -7.90 28.61
C ALA A 33 24.98 -6.97 29.52
N ASN A 34 24.64 -5.74 29.10
CA ASN A 34 23.88 -4.82 29.98
C ASN A 34 22.80 -3.97 29.26
N GLN A 35 22.00 -4.58 28.40
CA GLN A 35 20.71 -4.02 27.98
C GLN A 35 19.59 -4.84 28.63
N THR A 36 18.59 -4.18 29.21
CA THR A 36 17.33 -4.78 29.66
C THR A 36 16.81 -5.74 28.60
N ASP A 37 16.89 -7.02 28.95
CA ASP A 37 17.19 -8.12 28.02
C ASP A 37 16.02 -8.41 27.08
N ARG A 38 16.29 -8.58 25.78
CA ARG A 38 15.34 -8.72 24.65
C ARG A 38 14.18 -9.67 24.92
N GLN A 39 14.42 -10.67 25.75
CA GLN A 39 13.43 -11.64 26.20
C GLN A 39 12.31 -11.01 27.05
N THR A 40 12.63 -10.02 27.88
CA THR A 40 11.69 -9.30 28.74
C THR A 40 10.72 -8.47 27.91
N LEU A 41 11.24 -7.77 26.88
CA LEU A 41 10.42 -7.03 25.93
C LEU A 41 9.56 -7.98 25.08
N ALA A 42 10.11 -9.07 24.56
CA ALA A 42 9.35 -10.07 23.82
C ALA A 42 8.25 -10.74 24.68
N ARG A 43 8.49 -10.98 25.97
CA ARG A 43 7.48 -11.48 26.92
C ARG A 43 6.40 -10.43 27.20
N HIS A 44 6.76 -9.15 27.27
CA HIS A 44 5.82 -8.04 27.43
C HIS A 44 4.95 -7.86 26.19
N ILE A 45 5.52 -8.00 25.00
CA ILE A 45 4.82 -7.98 23.71
C ILE A 45 3.92 -9.22 23.53
N LEU A 46 4.30 -10.37 24.10
CA LEU A 46 3.48 -11.60 24.13
C LEU A 46 2.39 -11.60 25.20
N ASP A 47 2.22 -10.51 25.95
CA ASP A 47 1.12 -10.33 26.88
C ASP A 47 -0.21 -10.68 26.17
N PRO A 48 -1.11 -11.47 26.78
CA PRO A 48 -2.37 -11.87 26.18
C PRO A 48 -3.18 -10.72 25.57
N ARG A 49 -3.04 -9.50 26.11
CA ARG A 49 -3.67 -8.27 25.61
C ARG A 49 -3.15 -7.85 24.24
N VAL A 50 -1.84 -7.97 24.00
CA VAL A 50 -1.18 -7.60 22.74
C VAL A 50 -1.16 -8.79 21.77
N LYS A 51 -0.87 -9.99 22.28
CA LYS A 51 -0.84 -11.27 21.55
C LYS A 51 -2.17 -11.61 20.86
N ALA A 52 -3.30 -11.16 21.41
CA ALA A 52 -4.62 -11.38 20.80
C ALA A 52 -4.74 -10.75 19.41
N TYR A 53 -4.00 -9.66 19.18
CA TYR A 53 -4.01 -8.93 17.93
C TYR A 53 -2.94 -9.42 16.96
N MET A 54 -1.94 -10.19 17.43
CA MET A 54 -0.82 -10.76 16.66
C MET A 54 -1.17 -11.87 15.67
N THR A 55 -0.56 -11.86 14.47
CA THR A 55 -0.60 -12.98 13.53
C THR A 55 0.18 -14.12 14.14
N PRO A 56 -0.12 -15.37 13.81
CA PRO A 56 0.57 -16.47 14.47
C PRO A 56 2.05 -16.56 14.12
N THR A 57 2.46 -16.10 12.93
CA THR A 57 3.86 -15.88 12.53
C THR A 57 4.56 -14.91 13.49
N THR A 58 3.95 -13.76 13.75
CA THR A 58 4.43 -12.76 14.72
C THR A 58 4.53 -13.35 16.13
N ARG A 59 3.51 -14.12 16.56
CA ARG A 59 3.53 -14.79 17.86
C ARG A 59 4.63 -15.85 17.96
N ALA A 60 4.92 -16.56 16.87
CA ALA A 60 5.99 -17.55 16.82
C ALA A 60 7.37 -16.86 16.89
N ALA A 61 7.54 -15.75 16.16
CA ALA A 61 8.77 -14.94 16.20
C ALA A 61 9.06 -14.38 17.60
N PHE A 62 8.07 -13.73 18.25
CA PHE A 62 8.26 -13.25 19.62
C PHE A 62 8.41 -14.39 20.64
N ARG A 63 7.77 -15.55 20.44
CA ARG A 63 8.03 -16.73 21.30
C ARG A 63 9.47 -17.18 21.17
N LYS A 64 9.99 -17.27 19.93
CA LYS A 64 11.39 -17.62 19.65
C LYS A 64 12.37 -16.67 20.34
N ILE A 65 12.09 -15.36 20.32
CA ILE A 65 12.92 -14.35 21.00
C ILE A 65 12.76 -14.46 22.53
N ALA A 66 11.55 -14.72 23.04
CA ALA A 66 11.29 -14.88 24.47
C ALA A 66 11.90 -16.18 25.07
N THR A 67 12.20 -17.18 24.24
CA THR A 67 12.71 -18.52 24.61
C THR A 67 14.11 -18.84 24.07
N ASP A 68 14.89 -17.83 23.67
CA ASP A 68 16.29 -17.98 23.25
C ASP A 68 16.52 -18.93 22.06
N GLY A 69 15.68 -18.82 21.03
CA GLY A 69 15.92 -19.51 19.75
C GLY A 69 15.56 -21.00 19.71
N ALA A 70 15.00 -21.58 20.79
CA ALA A 70 14.47 -22.94 20.76
C ALA A 70 13.36 -23.06 19.70
N THR A 71 13.50 -24.06 18.83
CA THR A 71 12.72 -24.31 17.60
C THR A 71 11.22 -24.14 17.79
N SER A 72 10.68 -23.00 17.34
CA SER A 72 9.24 -22.86 17.09
C SER A 72 8.97 -23.15 15.62
N GLU A 73 8.03 -24.06 15.37
CA GLU A 73 7.56 -24.48 14.06
C GLU A 73 7.35 -23.30 13.11
N SER A 74 7.84 -23.45 11.87
CA SER A 74 7.46 -22.61 10.74
C SER A 74 5.95 -22.47 10.68
N ALA A 75 5.46 -21.25 10.44
CA ALA A 75 4.02 -20.99 10.37
C ALA A 75 3.36 -21.97 9.39
N THR A 76 2.52 -22.83 9.95
CA THR A 76 1.75 -23.77 9.14
C THR A 76 0.53 -23.02 8.60
N GLY A 77 0.01 -23.41 7.42
CA GLY A 77 -1.17 -22.79 6.80
C GLY A 77 -2.46 -22.80 7.66
N ARG A 78 -2.43 -23.32 8.89
CA ARG A 78 -3.50 -23.23 9.91
C ARG A 78 -3.62 -21.83 10.51
N ASP A 79 -2.59 -21.00 10.37
CA ASP A 79 -2.45 -19.74 11.10
C ASP A 79 -3.03 -18.51 10.41
N LEU A 80 -3.11 -18.52 9.08
CA LEU A 80 -3.66 -17.40 8.31
C LEU A 80 -5.20 -17.37 8.30
N ASN A 81 -5.86 -18.39 8.89
CA ASN A 81 -7.31 -18.61 8.83
C ASN A 81 -7.89 -18.22 7.45
N LEU A 82 -7.21 -18.63 6.37
CA LEU A 82 -7.55 -18.37 4.96
C LEU A 82 -8.81 -19.14 4.52
N LYS A 83 -9.79 -19.26 5.41
CA LYS A 83 -11.15 -19.68 5.10
C LYS A 83 -11.85 -18.56 4.32
N ALA A 84 -11.22 -18.09 3.26
CA ALA A 84 -11.94 -17.46 2.18
C ALA A 84 -12.82 -18.56 1.58
N THR A 85 -14.11 -18.27 1.44
CA THR A 85 -15.01 -19.17 0.72
C THR A 85 -14.90 -18.78 -0.75
N LEU A 86 -14.74 -19.76 -1.64
CA LEU A 86 -14.84 -19.52 -3.08
C LEU A 86 -16.20 -18.86 -3.34
N GLY A 87 -16.18 -17.55 -3.60
CA GLY A 87 -17.41 -16.83 -3.87
C GLY A 87 -17.92 -17.22 -5.26
N GLN A 88 -19.24 -17.18 -5.45
CA GLN A 88 -19.77 -17.18 -6.81
C GLN A 88 -19.48 -15.80 -7.41
N GLY A 89 -18.67 -15.79 -8.47
CA GLY A 89 -18.45 -14.62 -9.31
C GLY A 89 -19.75 -14.11 -9.92
N GLY A 90 -19.79 -12.84 -10.31
CA GLY A 90 -21.02 -12.22 -10.80
C GLY A 90 -21.21 -12.37 -12.31
N THR A 91 -21.19 -11.27 -13.07
CA THR A 91 -21.46 -11.26 -14.51
C THR A 91 -20.19 -11.45 -15.34
N ALA A 92 -20.35 -11.89 -16.60
CA ALA A 92 -19.24 -11.94 -17.54
C ALA A 92 -18.71 -10.53 -17.86
N ALA A 93 -17.44 -10.44 -18.25
CA ALA A 93 -16.85 -9.17 -18.68
C ALA A 93 -17.33 -8.79 -20.09
N PRO A 94 -17.64 -7.49 -20.34
CA PRO A 94 -17.97 -7.03 -21.69
C PRO A 94 -16.71 -7.02 -22.58
N ALA A 95 -16.88 -6.66 -23.85
CA ALA A 95 -15.75 -6.50 -24.76
C ALA A 95 -14.77 -5.42 -24.24
N PRO A 96 -13.45 -5.61 -24.42
CA PRO A 96 -12.46 -4.61 -24.05
C PRO A 96 -12.67 -3.26 -24.74
N SER A 97 -12.34 -2.18 -24.05
CA SER A 97 -12.42 -0.81 -24.59
C SER A 97 -11.06 -0.16 -24.85
N PHE A 98 -9.96 -0.77 -24.39
CA PHE A 98 -8.62 -0.19 -24.44
C PHE A 98 -7.58 -1.18 -24.96
N ALA A 99 -6.54 -0.65 -25.61
CA ALA A 99 -5.31 -1.37 -25.81
C ALA A 99 -4.52 -1.38 -24.49
N ASN A 100 -3.89 -2.51 -24.17
CA ASN A 100 -3.02 -2.61 -23.00
C ASN A 100 -1.56 -2.71 -23.46
N VAL A 101 -0.68 -1.98 -22.78
CA VAL A 101 0.77 -2.01 -22.98
C VAL A 101 1.38 -2.67 -21.75
N ARG A 102 2.28 -3.64 -21.95
CA ARG A 102 3.07 -4.19 -20.84
C ARG A 102 4.13 -3.16 -20.45
N VAL A 103 4.25 -2.88 -19.16
CA VAL A 103 5.14 -1.85 -18.61
C VAL A 103 6.53 -2.41 -18.35
N ASN A 104 6.59 -3.57 -17.68
CA ASN A 104 7.81 -4.29 -17.34
C ASN A 104 8.25 -5.25 -18.47
N THR A 105 9.47 -5.77 -18.39
CA THR A 105 10.02 -6.76 -19.33
C THR A 105 10.54 -8.00 -18.59
N PRO A 106 9.70 -9.02 -18.34
CA PRO A 106 10.10 -10.21 -17.56
C PRO A 106 11.30 -10.98 -18.12
N GLY A 107 11.53 -10.88 -19.44
CA GLY A 107 12.68 -11.49 -20.08
C GLY A 107 14.02 -10.87 -19.65
N MET A 108 14.02 -9.74 -18.94
CA MET A 108 15.19 -9.12 -18.34
C MET A 108 15.48 -9.64 -16.91
N ASP A 109 14.54 -10.33 -16.28
CA ASP A 109 14.69 -10.91 -14.93
C ASP A 109 15.80 -11.97 -14.93
N SER A 110 16.86 -11.73 -14.18
CA SER A 110 18.07 -12.56 -14.21
C SER A 110 18.40 -13.25 -12.88
N ASN A 111 17.84 -12.76 -11.77
CA ASN A 111 18.22 -13.19 -10.42
C ASN A 111 17.20 -14.16 -9.78
N ARG A 112 15.91 -13.98 -10.07
CA ARG A 112 14.80 -14.75 -9.50
C ARG A 112 13.84 -15.26 -10.57
N THR A 113 14.35 -15.65 -11.73
CA THR A 113 13.56 -16.02 -12.91
C THR A 113 12.34 -16.89 -12.56
N ASP A 114 11.16 -16.42 -12.98
CA ASP A 114 9.84 -17.04 -12.79
C ASP A 114 9.36 -17.21 -11.32
N GLN A 115 10.01 -16.52 -10.38
CA GLN A 115 9.63 -16.39 -8.97
C GLN A 115 9.58 -14.90 -8.55
N THR A 116 9.17 -14.05 -9.48
CA THR A 116 9.05 -12.60 -9.29
C THR A 116 7.59 -12.19 -9.13
N THR A 117 7.33 -11.29 -8.19
CA THR A 117 6.04 -10.65 -8.02
C THR A 117 6.19 -9.20 -8.42
N GLN A 118 5.35 -8.78 -9.37
CA GLN A 118 5.19 -7.38 -9.69
C GLN A 118 3.75 -6.92 -9.43
N SER A 119 3.60 -5.85 -8.66
CA SER A 119 2.32 -5.38 -8.13
C SER A 119 2.44 -3.94 -7.61
N GLU A 120 1.35 -3.40 -7.05
CA GLU A 120 1.36 -2.10 -6.35
C GLU A 120 1.92 -0.97 -7.21
N THR A 121 1.17 -0.65 -8.26
CA THR A 121 1.59 0.33 -9.25
C THR A 121 1.29 1.75 -8.81
N SER A 122 2.19 2.68 -9.11
CA SER A 122 1.96 4.14 -9.02
C SER A 122 2.44 4.84 -10.28
N ILE A 123 1.85 6.00 -10.62
CA ILE A 123 2.13 6.72 -11.88
C ILE A 123 2.47 8.18 -11.59
N ALA A 124 3.54 8.68 -12.22
CA ALA A 124 3.76 10.12 -12.41
C ALA A 124 3.65 10.51 -13.89
N VAL A 125 3.01 11.65 -14.15
CA VAL A 125 2.78 12.17 -15.50
C VAL A 125 3.39 13.57 -15.62
N ALA A 126 4.28 13.76 -16.58
CA ALA A 126 4.91 15.04 -16.88
C ALA A 126 4.93 15.28 -18.40
N GLY A 127 3.86 15.88 -18.92
CA GLY A 127 3.66 16.02 -20.36
C GLY A 127 3.51 14.64 -21.02
N SER A 128 4.36 14.33 -22.01
CA SER A 128 4.37 13.00 -22.65
C SER A 128 5.21 11.96 -21.88
N ASN A 129 5.91 12.37 -20.82
CA ASN A 129 6.68 11.44 -20.01
C ASN A 129 5.76 10.79 -18.98
N ILE A 130 5.71 9.47 -18.99
CA ILE A 130 4.97 8.66 -18.02
C ILE A 130 5.97 7.79 -17.29
N VAL A 131 5.93 7.79 -15.97
CA VAL A 131 6.75 6.92 -15.13
C VAL A 131 5.81 6.04 -14.32
N VAL A 132 6.06 4.74 -14.33
CA VAL A 132 5.33 3.76 -13.52
C VAL A 132 6.31 3.12 -12.57
N GLY A 133 6.07 3.24 -11.28
CA GLY A 133 6.75 2.46 -10.25
C GLY A 133 5.88 1.28 -9.83
N TYR A 134 6.52 0.18 -9.45
CA TYR A 134 5.87 -1.03 -8.99
C TYR A 134 6.80 -1.81 -8.04
N ASN A 135 6.23 -2.68 -7.21
CA ASN A 135 7.05 -3.67 -6.53
C ASN A 135 7.64 -4.63 -7.55
N ASP A 136 8.90 -5.00 -7.39
CA ASP A 136 9.56 -6.00 -8.21
C ASP A 136 10.54 -6.83 -7.37
N SER A 137 10.19 -8.07 -7.07
CA SER A 137 11.03 -8.94 -6.24
C SER A 137 12.21 -9.59 -6.97
N GLN A 138 12.51 -9.22 -8.22
CA GLN A 138 13.60 -9.86 -8.96
C GLN A 138 14.98 -9.69 -8.33
N HIS A 139 15.23 -8.54 -7.68
CA HIS A 139 16.45 -8.26 -6.91
C HIS A 139 16.32 -8.56 -5.41
N ALA A 140 15.31 -9.32 -4.99
CA ALA A 140 15.17 -9.79 -3.61
C ALA A 140 16.20 -10.90 -3.33
N LEU A 141 17.49 -10.54 -3.30
CA LEU A 141 18.63 -11.43 -3.13
C LEU A 141 18.84 -11.74 -1.64
N PHE A 142 20.01 -11.42 -1.09
CA PHE A 142 20.27 -11.51 0.34
C PHE A 142 19.87 -10.18 1.00
N ARG A 143 18.95 -10.21 1.96
CA ARG A 143 18.53 -9.03 2.72
C ARG A 143 19.73 -8.33 3.35
N ALA A 144 19.67 -7.00 3.45
CA ALA A 144 20.76 -6.15 3.95
C ALA A 144 22.08 -6.31 3.16
N SER A 145 22.01 -6.60 1.86
CA SER A 145 23.16 -6.56 0.95
C SER A 145 22.98 -5.46 -0.10
N ALA A 146 24.08 -4.93 -0.63
CA ALA A 146 24.03 -3.84 -1.61
C ALA A 146 23.28 -4.18 -2.91
N GLY A 147 23.04 -5.47 -3.18
CA GLY A 147 22.26 -5.94 -4.33
C GLY A 147 20.82 -6.33 -3.98
N PHE A 148 20.34 -6.00 -2.77
CA PHE A 148 18.94 -6.16 -2.42
C PHE A 148 18.14 -4.93 -2.86
N ASP A 149 17.06 -5.18 -3.58
CA ASP A 149 16.07 -4.17 -3.99
C ASP A 149 14.74 -4.89 -4.29
N THR A 150 13.60 -4.27 -3.95
CA THR A 150 12.26 -4.81 -4.29
C THR A 150 11.36 -3.81 -5.01
N ILE A 151 11.92 -2.74 -5.59
CA ILE A 151 11.20 -1.85 -6.50
C ILE A 151 11.54 -2.15 -7.96
N GLY A 152 10.63 -1.72 -8.83
CA GLY A 152 10.82 -1.62 -10.26
C GLY A 152 10.35 -0.26 -10.74
N VAL A 153 10.98 0.25 -11.79
CA VAL A 153 10.57 1.48 -12.46
C VAL A 153 10.61 1.31 -13.96
N ALA A 154 9.59 1.82 -14.65
CA ALA A 154 9.56 1.90 -16.10
C ALA A 154 9.15 3.30 -16.53
N TYR A 155 9.64 3.73 -17.69
CA TYR A 155 9.34 5.04 -18.23
C TYR A 155 8.92 4.98 -19.69
N SER A 156 8.10 5.95 -20.08
CA SER A 156 7.64 6.19 -21.44
C SER A 156 7.85 7.66 -21.79
N THR A 157 8.12 7.94 -23.06
CA THR A 157 8.28 9.32 -23.58
C THR A 157 7.21 9.69 -24.61
N ASP A 158 6.31 8.77 -24.95
CA ASP A 158 5.26 8.90 -25.97
C ASP A 158 3.84 8.80 -25.38
N GLY A 159 3.69 9.17 -24.11
CA GLY A 159 2.42 9.16 -23.38
C GLY A 159 1.95 7.74 -23.04
N GLY A 160 2.87 6.80 -22.81
CA GLY A 160 2.59 5.42 -22.45
C GLY A 160 2.25 4.52 -23.64
N GLY A 161 2.64 4.90 -24.86
CA GLY A 161 2.52 4.04 -26.05
C GLY A 161 3.53 2.90 -26.01
N HIS A 162 4.75 3.18 -25.54
CA HIS A 162 5.80 2.20 -25.28
C HIS A 162 6.49 2.49 -23.95
N PHE A 163 6.90 1.45 -23.25
CA PHE A 163 7.68 1.54 -22.01
C PHE A 163 9.08 0.96 -22.20
N THR A 164 10.05 1.59 -21.54
CA THR A 164 11.35 0.99 -21.26
C THR A 164 11.35 0.59 -19.80
N ASP A 165 11.62 -0.69 -19.54
CA ASP A 165 11.89 -1.18 -18.19
C ASP A 165 13.24 -0.61 -17.73
N GLY A 166 13.19 0.18 -16.66
CA GLY A 166 14.35 0.84 -16.05
C GLY A 166 15.03 -0.01 -14.98
N ASP A 167 14.51 -1.20 -14.68
CA ASP A 167 14.95 -2.07 -13.59
C ASP A 167 14.80 -1.33 -12.24
N VAL A 168 15.89 -1.09 -11.52
CA VAL A 168 15.89 -0.50 -10.17
C VAL A 168 16.40 0.94 -10.14
N ILE A 169 16.07 1.66 -9.06
CA ILE A 169 16.70 2.94 -8.72
C ILE A 169 17.92 2.72 -7.79
N PRO A 170 18.88 3.66 -7.71
CA PRO A 170 20.05 3.48 -6.86
C PRO A 170 19.70 3.41 -5.37
N ASN A 171 20.32 2.49 -4.64
CA ASN A 171 20.30 2.48 -3.18
C ASN A 171 20.96 3.74 -2.59
N ALA A 172 20.36 4.30 -1.54
CA ALA A 172 20.99 5.33 -0.72
C ALA A 172 22.12 4.73 0.13
N ARG A 173 23.11 5.55 0.52
CA ARG A 173 24.18 5.08 1.41
C ARG A 173 23.56 4.64 2.74
N GLU A 174 23.95 3.45 3.21
CA GLU A 174 23.48 2.85 4.48
C GLU A 174 22.09 2.21 4.36
N PHE A 175 21.44 2.26 3.19
CA PHE A 175 20.09 1.74 2.99
C PHE A 175 20.03 0.76 1.83
N VAL A 176 19.00 -0.08 1.85
CA VAL A 176 18.51 -0.81 0.68
C VAL A 176 17.05 -0.46 0.43
N ASN A 177 16.66 -0.37 -0.83
CA ASN A 177 15.29 -0.09 -1.24
C ASN A 177 14.41 -1.32 -0.99
N LEU A 178 13.23 -1.11 -0.40
CA LEU A 178 12.20 -2.12 -0.19
C LEU A 178 11.01 -1.86 -1.13
N SER A 179 9.77 -2.14 -0.71
CA SER A 179 8.56 -2.08 -1.53
C SER A 179 7.83 -0.73 -1.39
N ASP A 180 6.60 -0.71 -1.92
CA ASP A 180 5.58 0.33 -1.77
C ASP A 180 5.86 1.64 -2.51
N PRO A 181 6.12 1.59 -3.83
CA PRO A 181 6.43 2.79 -4.58
C PRO A 181 5.22 3.71 -4.73
N TRP A 182 5.42 5.00 -4.47
CA TRP A 182 4.46 6.04 -4.82
C TRP A 182 5.13 7.16 -5.62
N LEU A 183 4.47 7.62 -6.68
CA LEU A 183 5.03 8.61 -7.60
C LEU A 183 4.15 9.85 -7.71
N ALA A 184 4.81 11.00 -7.87
CA ALA A 184 4.18 12.27 -8.22
C ALA A 184 5.14 13.12 -9.06
N SER A 185 4.59 14.05 -9.84
CA SER A 185 5.36 15.01 -10.64
C SER A 185 5.10 16.44 -10.21
N ASP A 186 6.10 17.31 -10.37
CA ASP A 186 5.92 18.76 -10.20
C ASP A 186 5.61 19.49 -11.51
N GLY A 187 5.21 20.76 -11.41
CA GLY A 187 4.88 21.57 -12.58
C GLY A 187 6.06 21.87 -13.51
N THR A 188 7.30 21.54 -13.11
CA THR A 188 8.51 21.68 -13.93
C THR A 188 8.90 20.39 -14.63
N GLY A 189 8.17 19.30 -14.39
CA GLY A 189 8.39 17.99 -15.00
C GLY A 189 9.40 17.11 -14.26
N ASN A 190 9.78 17.46 -13.02
CA ASN A 190 10.51 16.51 -12.19
C ASN A 190 9.55 15.42 -11.70
N VAL A 191 10.08 14.22 -11.52
CA VAL A 191 9.35 13.08 -10.97
C VAL A 191 9.96 12.73 -9.62
N TYR A 192 9.11 12.50 -8.64
CA TYR A 192 9.49 12.03 -7.31
C TYR A 192 8.95 10.62 -7.12
N PHE A 193 9.74 9.81 -6.42
CA PHE A 193 9.46 8.40 -6.18
C PHE A 193 9.70 8.15 -4.69
N SER A 194 8.64 7.98 -3.92
CA SER A 194 8.74 7.54 -2.53
C SER A 194 8.67 6.02 -2.44
N LEU A 195 9.32 5.48 -1.42
CA LEU A 195 9.45 4.05 -1.17
C LEU A 195 9.88 3.79 0.27
N ILE A 196 9.68 2.57 0.72
CA ILE A 196 10.27 2.05 1.94
C ILE A 196 11.76 1.76 1.71
N MET A 197 12.60 2.06 2.70
CA MET A 197 14.02 1.74 2.74
C MET A 197 14.37 1.08 4.07
N GLU A 198 15.21 0.05 4.04
CA GLU A 198 15.76 -0.58 5.24
C GLU A 198 17.11 0.06 5.60
N ASP A 199 17.22 0.58 6.82
CA ASP A 199 18.47 1.06 7.41
C ASP A 199 19.35 -0.13 7.83
N PHE A 200 20.56 -0.23 7.28
CA PHE A 200 21.49 -1.31 7.58
C PHE A 200 21.93 -1.38 9.05
N PHE A 201 22.09 -0.23 9.72
CA PHE A 201 22.65 -0.18 11.07
C PHE A 201 21.62 -0.45 12.15
N TYR A 202 20.39 0.00 11.93
CA TYR A 202 19.33 -0.10 12.94
C TYR A 202 18.26 -1.14 12.57
N GLY A 203 18.21 -1.61 11.32
CA GLY A 203 17.15 -2.50 10.84
C GLY A 203 15.78 -1.83 10.94
N ASN A 204 15.73 -0.51 10.72
CA ASN A 204 14.50 0.27 10.73
C ASN A 204 14.04 0.48 9.29
N ASP A 205 12.73 0.38 9.08
CA ASP A 205 12.10 0.64 7.79
C ASP A 205 11.62 2.10 7.80
N VAL A 206 12.20 2.92 6.94
CA VAL A 206 11.94 4.36 6.83
C VAL A 206 11.47 4.71 5.43
N ILE A 207 10.79 5.83 5.28
CA ILE A 207 10.42 6.34 3.95
C ILE A 207 11.57 7.17 3.37
N GLY A 208 11.90 6.90 2.11
CA GLY A 208 12.82 7.68 1.30
C GLY A 208 12.11 8.29 0.10
N VAL A 209 12.69 9.34 -0.46
CA VAL A 209 12.20 9.93 -1.72
C VAL A 209 13.35 10.17 -2.68
N ALA A 210 13.30 9.53 -3.84
CA ALA A 210 14.18 9.78 -4.97
C ALA A 210 13.59 10.82 -5.92
N LYS A 211 14.47 11.48 -6.68
CA LYS A 211 14.09 12.49 -7.68
C LYS A 211 14.71 12.15 -9.03
N SER A 212 13.89 12.26 -10.07
CA SER A 212 14.29 12.27 -11.48
C SER A 212 14.04 13.65 -12.08
N THR A 213 14.95 14.06 -12.97
CA THR A 213 14.87 15.31 -13.74
C THR A 213 14.90 15.08 -15.25
N ASP A 214 14.86 13.81 -15.67
CA ASP A 214 15.03 13.36 -17.06
C ASP A 214 13.86 12.50 -17.57
N GLY A 215 12.69 12.67 -16.96
CA GLY A 215 11.45 11.95 -17.33
C GLY A 215 11.39 10.52 -16.78
N GLY A 216 12.04 10.25 -15.65
CA GLY A 216 12.07 8.93 -15.01
C GLY A 216 13.10 7.96 -15.55
N LYS A 217 14.01 8.41 -16.41
CA LYS A 217 15.06 7.54 -16.98
C LYS A 217 16.12 7.21 -15.94
N THR A 218 16.46 8.18 -15.11
CA THR A 218 17.38 8.00 -13.99
C THR A 218 16.87 8.71 -12.75
N PHE A 219 17.22 8.17 -11.59
CA PHE A 219 16.90 8.72 -10.28
C PHE A 219 18.18 8.95 -9.47
N ALA A 220 18.22 10.05 -8.73
CA ALA A 220 19.19 10.20 -7.65
C ALA A 220 18.88 9.20 -6.53
N PRO A 221 19.87 8.76 -5.73
CA PRO A 221 19.62 7.95 -4.56
C PRO A 221 18.57 8.61 -3.64
N PRO A 222 17.62 7.86 -3.07
CA PRO A 222 16.58 8.43 -2.24
C PRO A 222 17.14 9.17 -1.02
N VAL A 223 16.48 10.27 -0.64
CA VAL A 223 16.76 10.99 0.60
C VAL A 223 15.80 10.48 1.69
N PRO A 224 16.29 9.91 2.81
CA PRO A 224 15.42 9.46 3.89
C PRO A 224 14.69 10.64 4.54
N THR A 225 13.40 10.48 4.81
CA THR A 225 12.60 11.49 5.52
C THR A 225 12.95 11.55 7.01
N THR A 226 13.34 10.40 7.58
CA THR A 226 13.69 10.23 8.99
C THR A 226 14.92 9.34 9.15
N ARG A 227 15.60 9.46 10.30
CA ARG A 227 16.66 8.54 10.74
C ARG A 227 16.46 8.19 12.21
N PRO A 228 15.41 7.42 12.52
CA PRO A 228 15.08 7.08 13.90
C PRO A 228 16.16 6.18 14.50
N THR A 229 16.57 6.50 15.72
CA THR A 229 17.46 5.66 16.54
C THR A 229 16.65 4.84 17.55
N ASP A 230 15.37 4.61 17.26
CA ASP A 230 14.47 3.83 18.09
C ASP A 230 14.90 2.36 18.09
N PHE A 231 14.40 1.60 19.07
CA PHE A 231 14.68 0.17 19.13
C PHE A 231 14.08 -0.57 17.92
N SER A 232 12.91 -0.13 17.47
CA SER A 232 12.35 -0.51 16.19
C SER A 232 11.46 0.61 15.67
N TYR A 233 11.63 0.94 14.40
CA TYR A 233 10.78 1.85 13.65
C TYR A 233 10.45 1.19 12.33
N LEU A 234 9.15 1.05 12.06
CA LEU A 234 8.66 0.51 10.80
C LEU A 234 7.68 1.49 10.20
N SER A 235 7.90 1.76 8.92
CA SER A 235 7.03 2.57 8.07
C SER A 235 6.45 1.67 7.01
N ASP A 236 5.17 1.84 6.71
CA ASP A 236 4.50 1.10 5.66
C ASP A 236 3.49 2.00 4.93
N LYS A 237 3.11 1.59 3.72
CA LYS A 237 2.10 2.23 2.87
C LYS A 237 2.27 3.74 2.73
N ASP A 238 3.45 4.16 2.28
CA ASP A 238 3.65 5.57 1.96
C ASP A 238 2.86 5.99 0.72
N ALA A 239 2.40 7.23 0.75
CA ALA A 239 1.82 7.90 -0.40
C ALA A 239 2.32 9.32 -0.46
N MET A 240 2.56 9.82 -1.68
CA MET A 240 3.08 11.15 -1.91
C MET A 240 2.24 12.00 -2.85
N ALA A 241 2.38 13.31 -2.69
CA ALA A 241 1.83 14.30 -3.59
C ALA A 241 2.75 15.51 -3.71
N VAL A 242 2.62 16.23 -4.82
CA VAL A 242 3.30 17.50 -5.05
C VAL A 242 2.25 18.57 -5.29
N GLY A 243 2.48 19.76 -4.76
CA GLY A 243 1.62 20.91 -5.03
C GLY A 243 2.14 22.20 -4.41
N PRO A 244 1.44 23.32 -4.63
CA PRO A 244 1.96 24.64 -4.30
C PRO A 244 2.14 24.84 -2.78
N ASP A 245 3.18 25.58 -2.42
CA ASP A 245 3.29 26.17 -1.08
C ASP A 245 2.20 27.24 -0.92
N PRO A 246 1.37 27.22 0.15
CA PRO A 246 0.29 28.18 0.31
C PRO A 246 0.76 29.64 0.45
N ASN A 247 2.05 29.87 0.74
CA ASN A 247 2.59 31.19 1.03
C ASN A 247 3.79 31.60 0.15
N LYS A 248 4.25 30.72 -0.74
CA LYS A 248 5.47 30.92 -1.55
C LYS A 248 5.24 30.44 -2.98
N THR A 249 5.90 31.10 -3.94
CA THR A 249 5.87 30.67 -5.35
C THR A 249 6.86 29.52 -5.56
N ARG A 250 6.48 28.32 -5.12
CA ARG A 250 7.17 27.06 -5.33
C ARG A 250 6.21 25.91 -5.07
N ASP A 251 6.54 24.73 -5.56
CA ASP A 251 5.91 23.49 -5.13
C ASP A 251 6.66 22.92 -3.91
N ASN A 252 5.91 22.25 -3.05
CA ASN A 252 6.42 21.42 -1.97
C ASN A 252 6.14 19.96 -2.30
N VAL A 253 6.97 19.07 -1.75
CA VAL A 253 6.79 17.62 -1.86
C VAL A 253 6.30 17.11 -0.51
N TYR A 254 5.28 16.27 -0.52
CA TYR A 254 4.63 15.75 0.68
C TYR A 254 4.57 14.24 0.62
N VAL A 255 4.84 13.57 1.74
CA VAL A 255 4.69 12.12 1.87
C VAL A 255 4.12 11.79 3.24
N ALA A 256 3.20 10.83 3.30
CA ALA A 256 2.58 10.34 4.54
C ALA A 256 2.63 8.82 4.55
N TRP A 257 2.71 8.22 5.73
CA TRP A 257 2.81 6.77 5.92
C TRP A 257 2.26 6.36 7.29
N ASP A 258 1.87 5.10 7.45
CA ASP A 258 1.61 4.55 8.77
C ASP A 258 2.88 4.04 9.42
N ASP A 259 3.00 4.23 10.74
CA ASP A 259 4.19 3.86 11.49
C ASP A 259 3.94 3.07 12.77
N PHE A 260 4.95 2.28 13.11
CA PHE A 260 5.04 1.48 14.31
C PHE A 260 6.38 1.81 14.96
N ARG A 261 6.31 2.41 16.14
CA ARG A 261 7.50 2.92 16.83
C ARG A 261 7.62 2.32 18.21
N ILE A 262 8.70 1.57 18.43
CA ILE A 262 9.06 0.97 19.71
C ILE A 262 10.33 1.64 20.21
N THR A 263 10.21 2.35 21.32
CA THR A 263 11.34 2.90 22.06
C THR A 263 11.65 2.00 23.27
N ASN A 264 12.63 2.39 24.08
CA ASN A 264 12.95 1.66 25.31
C ASN A 264 11.83 1.69 26.36
N VAL A 265 10.86 2.58 26.23
CA VAL A 265 9.81 2.82 27.25
C VAL A 265 8.40 2.83 26.68
N ASP A 266 8.23 3.10 25.39
CA ASP A 266 6.93 3.31 24.76
C ASP A 266 6.78 2.50 23.46
N PHE A 267 5.56 2.07 23.18
CA PHE A 267 5.15 1.56 21.87
C PHE A 267 3.98 2.42 21.37
N THR A 268 4.20 3.11 20.24
CA THR A 268 3.19 3.96 19.60
C THR A 268 2.87 3.50 18.19
N LEU A 269 1.62 3.73 17.79
CA LEU A 269 1.06 3.49 16.47
C LEU A 269 0.62 4.83 15.89
N GLY A 270 1.03 5.15 14.67
CA GLY A 270 0.86 6.51 14.14
C GLY A 270 0.59 6.62 12.65
N LEU A 271 0.28 7.86 12.29
CA LEU A 271 0.20 8.38 10.93
C LEU A 271 1.19 9.54 10.86
N ALA A 272 2.32 9.29 10.20
CA ALA A 272 3.43 10.24 10.08
C ALA A 272 3.36 10.99 8.75
N PHE A 273 4.00 12.15 8.71
CA PHE A 273 4.02 13.03 7.54
C PHE A 273 5.37 13.73 7.44
N ALA A 274 5.87 13.86 6.22
CA ALA A 274 7.03 14.67 5.91
C ALA A 274 6.73 15.65 4.77
N ARG A 275 7.32 16.84 4.89
CA ARG A 275 7.28 17.90 3.89
C ARG A 275 8.70 18.27 3.47
N SER A 276 8.90 18.46 2.18
CA SER A 276 10.10 19.09 1.64
C SER A 276 9.73 20.39 0.91
N THR A 277 10.55 21.43 1.11
CA THR A 277 10.37 22.75 0.47
C THR A 277 11.53 23.16 -0.43
N ASP A 278 12.46 22.23 -0.65
CA ASP A 278 13.68 22.36 -1.44
C ASP A 278 13.78 21.26 -2.51
N GLY A 279 12.64 20.69 -2.91
CA GLY A 279 12.55 19.70 -3.97
C GLY A 279 13.10 18.32 -3.58
N GLY A 280 12.83 17.88 -2.35
CA GLY A 280 13.20 16.56 -1.83
C GLY A 280 14.60 16.47 -1.23
N ALA A 281 15.32 17.59 -1.07
CA ALA A 281 16.69 17.58 -0.53
C ALA A 281 16.73 17.50 1.01
N SER A 282 15.71 18.05 1.68
CA SER A 282 15.52 17.90 3.13
C SER A 282 14.03 17.80 3.50
N TRP A 283 13.76 17.27 4.69
CA TRP A 283 12.42 16.91 5.15
C TRP A 283 12.15 17.45 6.57
N ASP A 284 11.01 18.14 6.72
CA ASP A 284 10.40 18.46 8.00
C ASP A 284 9.36 17.39 8.32
N VAL A 285 9.49 16.71 9.47
CA VAL A 285 8.64 15.57 9.85
C VAL A 285 7.70 15.95 11.00
N THR A 286 6.43 15.58 10.88
CA THR A 286 5.38 15.82 11.87
C THR A 286 4.51 14.57 12.00
N ASP A 287 4.06 14.27 13.23
CA ASP A 287 3.03 13.26 13.45
C ASP A 287 1.65 13.89 13.23
N ILE A 288 0.88 13.36 12.28
CA ILE A 288 -0.54 13.73 12.13
C ILE A 288 -1.33 13.17 13.30
N ALA A 289 -1.06 11.91 13.64
CA ALA A 289 -1.62 11.23 14.80
C ALA A 289 -0.60 10.25 15.35
N ARG A 290 -0.49 10.16 16.68
CA ARG A 290 0.37 9.18 17.36
C ARG A 290 -0.30 8.70 18.64
N ASN A 291 -0.54 7.40 18.70
CA ASN A 291 -1.30 6.76 19.77
C ASN A 291 -0.39 5.82 20.54
N ALA A 292 -0.23 6.06 21.85
CA ALA A 292 0.39 5.07 22.72
C ALA A 292 -0.52 3.84 22.82
N LEU A 293 0.08 2.65 22.88
CA LEU A 293 -0.65 1.45 23.24
C LEU A 293 -1.03 1.51 24.73
N PRO A 294 -2.33 1.62 25.06
CA PRO A 294 -2.74 1.67 26.46
C PRO A 294 -2.50 0.32 27.13
N PRO A 295 -2.41 0.28 28.47
CA PRO A 295 -2.29 -0.98 29.22
C PRO A 295 -3.57 -1.84 29.16
N ASP A 296 -4.66 -1.35 28.60
CA ASP A 296 -5.92 -2.09 28.46
C ASP A 296 -6.03 -2.81 27.09
N CYS A 297 -7.25 -3.18 26.67
CA CYS A 297 -7.48 -3.90 25.41
C CYS A 297 -7.89 -2.98 24.24
N SER A 298 -7.76 -1.66 24.42
CA SER A 298 -8.03 -0.65 23.40
C SER A 298 -6.86 -0.50 22.44
N LEU A 299 -7.14 -0.03 21.23
CA LEU A 299 -6.13 0.26 20.23
C LEU A 299 -6.63 1.33 19.25
N THR A 300 -5.71 2.04 18.62
CA THR A 300 -5.99 2.89 17.46
C THR A 300 -4.78 2.85 16.55
N GLN A 301 -5.01 2.55 15.28
CA GLN A 301 -3.99 2.56 14.24
C GLN A 301 -4.59 3.04 12.92
N TYR A 302 -3.73 3.60 12.07
CA TYR A 302 -4.02 4.01 10.71
C TYR A 302 -3.33 3.09 9.71
N PHE A 303 -3.86 2.98 8.50
CA PHE A 303 -3.29 2.16 7.43
C PHE A 303 -3.62 2.78 6.07
N GLY A 304 -2.69 2.68 5.13
CA GLY A 304 -2.94 3.06 3.73
C GLY A 304 -3.14 4.56 3.58
N ALA A 305 -2.14 5.34 3.98
CA ALA A 305 -2.18 6.80 3.87
C ALA A 305 -2.38 7.23 2.41
N GLN A 306 -3.08 8.34 2.19
CA GLN A 306 -3.23 8.99 0.89
C GLN A 306 -3.02 10.49 1.04
N VAL A 307 -2.17 11.09 0.21
CA VAL A 307 -1.90 12.53 0.24
C VAL A 307 -2.54 13.21 -0.97
N GLY A 308 -3.26 14.30 -0.73
CA GLY A 308 -3.82 15.16 -1.78
C GLY A 308 -3.52 16.62 -1.50
N VAL A 309 -3.30 17.40 -2.56
CA VAL A 309 -3.03 18.85 -2.46
C VAL A 309 -4.01 19.60 -3.35
N ASP A 310 -4.69 20.60 -2.77
CA ASP A 310 -5.44 21.56 -3.57
C ASP A 310 -4.45 22.44 -4.35
N GLN A 311 -4.39 22.21 -5.66
CA GLN A 311 -3.49 22.89 -6.59
C GLN A 311 -3.73 24.41 -6.71
N LYS A 312 -4.82 24.94 -6.13
CA LYS A 312 -5.10 26.39 -6.10
C LYS A 312 -4.64 27.05 -4.81
N THR A 313 -4.78 26.38 -3.68
CA THR A 313 -4.56 26.98 -2.35
C THR A 313 -3.34 26.45 -1.62
N GLY A 314 -2.80 25.30 -2.02
CA GLY A 314 -1.76 24.59 -1.27
C GLY A 314 -2.26 23.93 0.02
N THR A 315 -3.59 23.79 0.18
CA THR A 315 -4.17 23.02 1.28
C THR A 315 -3.83 21.55 1.10
N VAL A 316 -3.29 20.91 2.13
CA VAL A 316 -2.88 19.51 2.13
C VAL A 316 -3.93 18.68 2.88
N TYR A 317 -4.24 17.52 2.31
CA TYR A 317 -5.16 16.53 2.85
C TYR A 317 -4.44 15.21 3.01
N VAL A 318 -4.67 14.52 4.14
CA VAL A 318 -4.21 13.15 4.34
C VAL A 318 -5.38 12.28 4.77
N ALA A 319 -5.74 11.29 3.96
CA ALA A 319 -6.76 10.29 4.28
C ALA A 319 -6.09 8.97 4.70
N ALA A 320 -6.77 8.18 5.54
CA ALA A 320 -6.31 6.86 5.94
C ALA A 320 -7.47 5.99 6.44
N GLU A 321 -7.31 4.67 6.34
CA GLU A 321 -8.17 3.70 7.01
C GLU A 321 -7.81 3.72 8.50
N LYS A 322 -8.77 4.03 9.39
CA LYS A 322 -8.60 3.95 10.84
C LYS A 322 -9.17 2.65 11.36
N THR A 323 -8.31 1.87 12.01
CA THR A 323 -8.69 0.74 12.84
C THR A 323 -8.67 1.15 14.30
N SER A 324 -9.80 1.04 15.00
CA SER A 324 -9.87 1.38 16.42
C SER A 324 -10.71 0.41 17.24
N LYS A 325 -10.35 0.27 18.52
CA LYS A 325 -11.09 -0.52 19.50
C LYS A 325 -11.03 0.22 20.84
N ASN A 326 -12.19 0.47 21.44
CA ASN A 326 -12.29 1.02 22.79
C ASN A 326 -12.76 -0.08 23.73
N ASP A 327 -11.85 -0.65 24.52
CA ASP A 327 -12.09 -1.81 25.39
C ASP A 327 -11.29 -1.69 26.71
N PRO A 328 -11.53 -0.64 27.51
CA PRO A 328 -10.76 -0.39 28.74
C PRO A 328 -10.90 -1.52 29.76
N ASP A 329 -12.02 -2.23 29.75
CA ASP A 329 -12.32 -3.32 30.67
C ASP A 329 -12.01 -4.72 30.09
N CYS A 330 -11.43 -4.80 28.89
CA CYS A 330 -11.10 -6.06 28.21
C CYS A 330 -12.28 -7.04 28.10
N ILE A 331 -13.49 -6.52 27.91
CA ILE A 331 -14.72 -7.32 27.80
C ILE A 331 -14.96 -7.85 26.40
N GLY A 332 -14.10 -7.51 25.44
CA GLY A 332 -14.18 -7.98 24.07
C GLY A 332 -15.03 -7.07 23.19
N ALA A 333 -14.90 -5.76 23.35
CA ALA A 333 -15.55 -4.78 22.47
C ALA A 333 -15.15 -5.03 20.99
N PRO A 334 -16.07 -4.77 20.05
CA PRO A 334 -15.80 -4.99 18.63
C PRO A 334 -14.74 -4.00 18.11
N LEU A 335 -14.00 -4.44 17.10
CA LEU A 335 -13.17 -3.56 16.29
C LEU A 335 -14.06 -2.66 15.42
N GLN A 336 -13.66 -1.41 15.26
CA GLN A 336 -14.27 -0.44 14.38
C GLN A 336 -13.27 -0.09 13.27
N LEU A 337 -13.77 -0.05 12.04
CA LEU A 337 -13.05 0.39 10.86
C LEU A 337 -13.75 1.64 10.32
N SER A 338 -13.00 2.66 9.96
CA SER A 338 -13.56 3.90 9.40
C SER A 338 -12.58 4.61 8.50
N GLU A 339 -13.08 5.24 7.45
CA GLU A 339 -12.30 6.19 6.66
C GLU A 339 -12.23 7.52 7.40
N VAL A 340 -11.03 8.12 7.45
CA VAL A 340 -10.79 9.42 8.09
C VAL A 340 -9.92 10.33 7.23
N ILE A 341 -9.97 11.63 7.50
CA ILE A 341 -9.14 12.64 6.84
C ILE A 341 -8.65 13.70 7.81
N PHE A 342 -7.45 14.21 7.53
CA PHE A 342 -6.81 15.33 8.20
C PHE A 342 -6.52 16.43 7.19
N ARG A 343 -6.59 17.69 7.64
CA ARG A 343 -6.44 18.88 6.80
C ARG A 343 -5.37 19.81 7.35
N SER A 344 -4.53 20.33 6.46
CA SER A 344 -3.52 21.35 6.77
C SER A 344 -3.62 22.53 5.79
N THR A 345 -3.62 23.76 6.33
CA THR A 345 -3.65 25.00 5.56
C THR A 345 -2.35 25.80 5.64
N ASP A 346 -1.32 25.27 6.31
CA ASP A 346 -0.01 25.90 6.47
C ASP A 346 1.10 25.16 5.69
N GLY A 347 0.68 24.35 4.72
CA GLY A 347 1.52 23.52 3.87
C GLY A 347 2.03 22.29 4.61
N GLY A 348 1.23 21.65 5.46
CA GLY A 348 1.61 20.43 6.16
C GLY A 348 2.52 20.63 7.37
N LYS A 349 2.63 21.85 7.94
CA LYS A 349 3.37 22.04 9.20
C LYS A 349 2.54 21.54 10.38
N THR A 350 1.24 21.82 10.37
CA THR A 350 0.29 21.35 11.37
C THR A 350 -0.96 20.82 10.68
N PHE A 351 -1.61 19.85 11.32
CA PHE A 351 -2.88 19.28 10.87
C PHE A 351 -3.97 19.60 11.89
N GLY A 352 -5.16 19.90 11.38
CA GLY A 352 -6.38 20.01 12.18
C GLY A 352 -6.82 18.66 12.75
N PRO A 353 -7.90 18.64 13.54
CA PRO A 353 -8.42 17.41 14.11
C PRO A 353 -8.88 16.43 13.03
N GLU A 354 -8.84 15.14 13.37
CA GLU A 354 -9.41 14.05 12.57
C GLU A 354 -10.88 14.35 12.22
N THR A 355 -11.23 14.18 10.94
CA THR A 355 -12.63 14.17 10.48
C THR A 355 -12.97 12.78 9.98
N LYS A 356 -14.00 12.16 10.55
CA LYS A 356 -14.51 10.86 10.09
C LYS A 356 -15.29 11.04 8.79
N ILE A 357 -14.95 10.24 7.78
CA ILE A 357 -15.66 10.17 6.50
C ILE A 357 -16.83 9.19 6.61
N ALA A 358 -16.55 7.93 6.96
CA ALA A 358 -17.55 6.86 7.01
C ALA A 358 -17.10 5.70 7.88
N ASP A 359 -18.05 4.92 8.42
CA ASP A 359 -17.76 3.56 8.90
C ASP A 359 -17.55 2.62 7.72
N ILE A 360 -16.66 1.65 7.91
CA ILE A 360 -16.32 0.62 6.92
C ILE A 360 -16.88 -0.71 7.39
N THR A 361 -17.50 -1.45 6.48
CA THR A 361 -17.75 -2.88 6.63
C THR A 361 -16.68 -3.64 5.86
N GLN A 362 -15.96 -4.52 6.55
CA GLN A 362 -14.92 -5.36 5.94
C GLN A 362 -15.47 -6.10 4.71
N ALA A 363 -14.79 -5.94 3.57
CA ALA A 363 -15.35 -6.31 2.27
C ALA A 363 -15.29 -7.81 1.97
N THR A 364 -14.29 -8.50 2.53
CA THR A 364 -14.14 -9.95 2.39
C THR A 364 -13.84 -10.61 3.75
N PRO A 365 -14.21 -11.88 3.95
CA PRO A 365 -13.85 -12.60 5.17
C PRO A 365 -12.33 -12.64 5.37
N ASN A 366 -11.88 -12.21 6.55
CA ASN A 366 -10.45 -12.12 6.91
C ASN A 366 -9.58 -11.30 5.94
N ARG A 367 -10.15 -10.38 5.15
CA ARG A 367 -9.41 -9.54 4.18
C ARG A 367 -8.77 -10.34 3.04
N PHE A 368 -9.40 -11.45 2.65
CA PHE A 368 -8.95 -12.26 1.52
C PHE A 368 -10.10 -12.63 0.58
N LEU A 369 -9.88 -12.42 -0.72
CA LEU A 369 -10.72 -12.90 -1.79
C LEU A 369 -10.11 -14.19 -2.38
N GLN A 370 -10.86 -15.29 -2.37
CA GLN A 370 -10.45 -16.51 -3.07
C GLN A 370 -10.88 -16.48 -4.53
N LEU A 371 -9.92 -16.73 -5.43
CA LEU A 371 -10.14 -16.81 -6.89
C LEU A 371 -10.13 -18.27 -7.37
N ALA A 372 -9.21 -19.09 -6.83
CA ALA A 372 -9.12 -20.52 -7.09
C ALA A 372 -8.39 -21.23 -5.92
N PRO A 373 -8.26 -22.57 -5.90
CA PRO A 373 -7.39 -23.25 -4.95
C PRO A 373 -5.95 -22.70 -5.00
N GLY A 374 -5.47 -22.19 -3.87
CA GLY A 374 -4.13 -21.58 -3.77
C GLY A 374 -3.99 -20.19 -4.41
N GLN A 375 -5.02 -19.66 -5.06
CA GLN A 375 -5.04 -18.33 -5.64
C GLN A 375 -5.94 -17.41 -4.80
N VAL A 376 -5.29 -16.61 -3.96
CA VAL A 376 -5.94 -15.72 -3.01
C VAL A 376 -5.38 -14.32 -3.18
N MET A 377 -6.25 -13.32 -3.09
CA MET A 377 -5.92 -11.91 -3.16
C MET A 377 -6.22 -11.26 -1.81
N ARG A 378 -5.23 -10.63 -1.19
CA ARG A 378 -5.40 -9.76 -0.02
C ARG A 378 -6.26 -8.57 -0.44
N THR A 379 -7.19 -8.17 0.44
CA THR A 379 -8.07 -7.02 0.20
C THR A 379 -8.01 -6.12 1.42
N THR A 380 -7.61 -4.87 1.23
CA THR A 380 -7.67 -3.84 2.26
C THR A 380 -8.85 -2.92 1.95
N GLU A 381 -9.26 -2.10 2.91
CA GLU A 381 -10.25 -1.04 2.67
C GLU A 381 -9.56 0.32 2.58
N ALA A 382 -8.25 0.36 2.29
CA ALA A 382 -7.46 1.58 2.21
C ALA A 382 -8.12 2.62 1.26
N PRO A 383 -8.12 3.90 1.62
CA PRO A 383 -8.70 4.94 0.79
C PRO A 383 -7.88 5.14 -0.49
N SER A 384 -8.55 5.66 -1.51
CA SER A 384 -7.94 6.45 -2.59
C SER A 384 -8.55 7.85 -2.58
N LEU A 385 -7.72 8.89 -2.74
CA LEU A 385 -8.12 10.29 -2.58
C LEU A 385 -7.87 11.12 -3.85
N ALA A 386 -8.87 11.89 -4.28
CA ALA A 386 -8.72 12.93 -5.29
C ALA A 386 -9.19 14.30 -4.76
N VAL A 387 -8.51 15.35 -5.20
CA VAL A 387 -8.74 16.74 -4.79
C VAL A 387 -8.94 17.62 -6.02
N ASP A 388 -10.10 18.28 -6.12
CA ASP A 388 -10.38 19.33 -7.11
C ASP A 388 -10.89 20.59 -6.40
N GLY A 389 -9.94 21.47 -6.03
CA GLY A 389 -10.24 22.63 -5.21
C GLY A 389 -10.77 22.22 -3.83
N THR A 390 -11.95 22.72 -3.46
CA THR A 390 -12.63 22.34 -2.21
C THR A 390 -13.44 21.06 -2.33
N ASN A 391 -13.55 20.47 -3.53
CA ASN A 391 -14.22 19.19 -3.72
C ASN A 391 -13.22 18.06 -3.47
N LEU A 392 -13.58 17.16 -2.56
CA LEU A 392 -12.77 15.99 -2.22
C LEU A 392 -13.55 14.72 -2.51
N TYR A 393 -12.85 13.72 -3.01
CA TYR A 393 -13.41 12.43 -3.36
C TYR A 393 -12.58 11.33 -2.72
N VAL A 394 -13.20 10.49 -1.90
CA VAL A 394 -12.54 9.34 -1.26
C VAL A 394 -13.27 8.07 -1.65
N ALA A 395 -12.54 7.11 -2.21
CA ALA A 395 -13.08 5.83 -2.63
C ALA A 395 -12.43 4.67 -1.86
N TRP A 396 -13.25 3.67 -1.52
CA TRP A 396 -12.80 2.43 -0.87
C TRP A 396 -13.75 1.29 -1.24
N ASN A 397 -13.33 0.04 -1.05
CA ASN A 397 -14.23 -1.11 -1.15
C ASN A 397 -14.89 -1.45 0.20
N ASP A 398 -16.17 -1.82 0.18
CA ASP A 398 -17.00 -2.03 1.37
C ASP A 398 -17.90 -3.26 1.23
N GLY A 399 -18.09 -4.00 2.32
CA GLY A 399 -18.83 -5.26 2.39
C GLY A 399 -20.26 -5.17 2.89
N ALA A 400 -20.84 -3.98 3.10
CA ALA A 400 -22.10 -3.82 3.82
C ALA A 400 -23.31 -4.53 3.16
N THR A 401 -23.19 -4.89 1.89
CA THR A 401 -24.24 -5.60 1.13
C THR A 401 -24.03 -7.11 1.03
N GLY A 402 -23.00 -7.64 1.71
CA GLY A 402 -22.59 -9.05 1.63
C GLY A 402 -21.67 -9.38 0.44
N LYS A 403 -21.44 -8.40 -0.44
CA LYS A 403 -20.44 -8.38 -1.51
C LYS A 403 -19.56 -7.16 -1.36
N SER A 404 -18.34 -7.24 -1.88
CA SER A 404 -17.43 -6.09 -1.94
C SER A 404 -17.86 -5.15 -3.07
N HIS A 405 -18.14 -3.89 -2.74
CA HIS A 405 -18.49 -2.85 -3.72
C HIS A 405 -17.74 -1.56 -3.42
N ILE A 406 -17.49 -0.76 -4.47
CA ILE A 406 -16.83 0.53 -4.34
C ILE A 406 -17.81 1.56 -3.79
N ARG A 407 -17.42 2.21 -2.70
CA ARG A 407 -18.06 3.40 -2.13
C ARG A 407 -17.31 4.64 -2.60
N LEU A 408 -18.05 5.74 -2.72
CA LEU A 408 -17.50 7.07 -2.95
C LEU A 408 -18.07 8.03 -1.93
N ALA A 409 -17.19 8.63 -1.13
CA ALA A 409 -17.51 9.80 -0.34
C ALA A 409 -17.14 11.08 -1.10
N THR A 410 -18.02 12.06 -1.05
CA THR A 410 -17.81 13.38 -1.65
C THR A 410 -17.97 14.46 -0.58
N SER A 411 -17.02 15.39 -0.55
CA SER A 411 -17.12 16.63 0.21
C SER A 411 -17.05 17.81 -0.75
N THR A 412 -17.85 18.84 -0.51
CA THR A 412 -17.83 20.10 -1.28
C THR A 412 -17.36 21.30 -0.45
N ASP A 413 -17.00 21.07 0.82
CA ASP A 413 -16.63 22.08 1.81
C ASP A 413 -15.21 21.88 2.36
N GLY A 414 -14.34 21.28 1.54
CA GLY A 414 -12.94 21.06 1.89
C GLY A 414 -12.74 20.04 3.01
N GLY A 415 -13.62 19.03 3.08
CA GLY A 415 -13.50 17.88 3.98
C GLY A 415 -14.22 18.04 5.32
N ALA A 416 -15.01 19.10 5.52
CA ALA A 416 -15.71 19.33 6.79
C ALA A 416 -16.97 18.47 6.92
N SER A 417 -17.66 18.18 5.82
CA SER A 417 -18.79 17.26 5.76
C SER A 417 -18.75 16.37 4.52
N TRP A 418 -19.40 15.20 4.61
CA TRP A 418 -19.31 14.14 3.62
C TRP A 418 -20.67 13.56 3.27
N SER A 419 -20.87 13.29 1.98
CA SER A 419 -21.97 12.48 1.44
C SER A 419 -21.39 11.18 0.88
N VAL A 420 -21.93 10.03 1.28
CA VAL A 420 -21.44 8.71 0.87
C VAL A 420 -22.46 8.02 -0.04
N ALA A 421 -22.01 7.52 -1.18
CA ALA A 421 -22.82 6.76 -2.13
C ALA A 421 -22.10 5.48 -2.59
N GLY A 422 -22.83 4.52 -3.14
CA GLY A 422 -22.24 3.39 -3.86
C GLY A 422 -21.87 3.82 -5.28
N ALA A 423 -20.62 3.58 -5.67
CA ALA A 423 -20.17 3.69 -7.06
C ALA A 423 -20.46 2.41 -7.85
N THR A 424 -20.35 1.26 -7.19
CA THR A 424 -20.73 -0.05 -7.75
C THR A 424 -21.83 -0.72 -6.92
N GLN A 425 -22.49 -1.70 -7.55
CA GLN A 425 -23.57 -2.50 -6.96
C GLN A 425 -23.76 -3.78 -7.78
N GLY A 426 -24.42 -4.78 -7.20
CA GLY A 426 -24.87 -5.97 -7.92
C GLY A 426 -24.30 -7.25 -7.32
N MET A 427 -23.97 -8.21 -8.18
CA MET A 427 -23.55 -9.57 -7.76
C MET A 427 -22.04 -9.82 -7.82
N ASN A 428 -21.29 -8.88 -8.40
CA ASN A 428 -19.84 -8.94 -8.51
C ASN A 428 -19.18 -8.54 -7.17
N ASP A 429 -17.87 -8.81 -7.07
CA ASP A 429 -17.01 -8.22 -6.04
C ASP A 429 -16.07 -7.22 -6.72
N GLU A 430 -16.03 -5.97 -6.23
CA GLU A 430 -15.15 -4.89 -6.70
C GLU A 430 -14.21 -4.39 -5.60
N LEU A 431 -12.92 -4.27 -5.91
CA LEU A 431 -11.85 -4.13 -4.92
C LEU A 431 -10.77 -3.13 -5.36
N GLN A 432 -10.04 -2.58 -4.39
CA GLN A 432 -8.86 -1.73 -4.57
C GLN A 432 -9.09 -0.60 -5.58
N PRO A 433 -10.00 0.35 -5.27
CA PRO A 433 -10.28 1.44 -6.17
C PRO A 433 -9.11 2.44 -6.23
N ALA A 434 -8.94 3.09 -7.37
CA ALA A 434 -8.11 4.29 -7.50
C ALA A 434 -8.94 5.42 -8.13
N VAL A 435 -8.94 6.59 -7.48
CA VAL A 435 -9.74 7.76 -7.89
C VAL A 435 -8.86 8.91 -8.38
N SER A 436 -9.26 9.53 -9.48
CA SER A 436 -8.77 10.84 -9.92
C SER A 436 -9.97 11.76 -10.22
N ALA A 437 -9.73 13.06 -10.29
CA ALA A 437 -10.76 14.05 -10.62
C ALA A 437 -10.18 15.15 -11.49
N ASP A 438 -10.97 15.61 -12.46
CA ASP A 438 -10.66 16.75 -13.30
C ASP A 438 -11.94 17.51 -13.72
N SER A 439 -11.81 18.49 -14.62
CA SER A 439 -12.93 19.30 -15.11
C SER A 439 -14.11 18.53 -15.73
N LYS A 440 -13.90 17.27 -16.14
CA LYS A 440 -14.90 16.35 -16.69
C LYS A 440 -15.60 15.54 -15.61
N GLY A 441 -15.08 15.51 -14.38
CA GLY A 441 -15.68 14.88 -13.22
C GLY A 441 -14.74 13.93 -12.49
N VAL A 442 -15.32 12.87 -11.91
CA VAL A 442 -14.63 11.86 -11.11
C VAL A 442 -14.40 10.61 -11.95
N HIS A 443 -13.22 10.01 -11.80
CA HIS A 443 -12.77 8.85 -12.55
C HIS A 443 -12.30 7.78 -11.56
N LEU A 444 -12.91 6.61 -11.61
CA LEU A 444 -12.57 5.47 -10.76
C LEU A 444 -12.07 4.33 -11.63
N ILE A 445 -10.98 3.69 -11.22
CA ILE A 445 -10.69 2.32 -11.64
C ILE A 445 -10.74 1.38 -10.44
N TYR A 446 -11.01 0.10 -10.69
CA TYR A 446 -11.05 -0.94 -9.66
C TYR A 446 -10.91 -2.33 -10.29
N TYR A 447 -10.45 -3.31 -9.51
CA TYR A 447 -10.57 -4.71 -9.90
C TYR A 447 -12.00 -5.19 -9.73
N ARG A 448 -12.47 -6.05 -10.64
CA ARG A 448 -13.75 -6.76 -10.54
C ARG A 448 -13.54 -8.26 -10.71
N ARG A 449 -14.13 -9.06 -9.82
CA ARG A 449 -14.21 -10.52 -9.99
C ARG A 449 -15.40 -10.92 -10.86
N ASN A 450 -15.11 -11.58 -11.98
CA ASN A 450 -16.08 -12.09 -12.94
C ASN A 450 -16.73 -13.40 -12.49
N ALA A 451 -17.76 -13.83 -13.23
CA ALA A 451 -18.49 -15.10 -13.06
C ALA A 451 -17.60 -16.34 -12.88
N ASP A 452 -16.50 -16.41 -13.63
CA ASP A 452 -15.54 -17.52 -13.66
C ASP A 452 -14.36 -17.35 -12.69
N ASN A 453 -14.46 -16.37 -11.78
CA ASN A 453 -13.42 -15.95 -10.83
C ASN A 453 -12.13 -15.40 -11.46
N THR A 454 -12.14 -15.09 -12.76
CA THR A 454 -11.12 -14.20 -13.32
C THR A 454 -11.35 -12.76 -12.86
N LEU A 455 -10.32 -11.95 -12.99
CA LEU A 455 -10.31 -10.52 -12.71
C LEU A 455 -10.26 -9.71 -14.00
N ASP A 456 -10.79 -8.50 -13.91
CA ASP A 456 -10.65 -7.44 -14.90
C ASP A 456 -10.54 -6.09 -14.18
N VAL A 457 -9.91 -5.11 -14.81
CA VAL A 457 -9.95 -3.71 -14.36
C VAL A 457 -11.06 -2.98 -15.10
N PHE A 458 -11.89 -2.25 -14.36
CA PHE A 458 -12.96 -1.42 -14.91
C PHE A 458 -12.70 0.04 -14.63
N LEU A 459 -13.13 0.89 -15.56
CA LEU A 459 -13.19 2.33 -15.46
C LEU A 459 -14.64 2.75 -15.24
N GLN A 460 -14.86 3.71 -14.34
CA GLN A 460 -16.10 4.44 -14.18
C GLN A 460 -15.84 5.95 -14.25
N ASN A 461 -16.46 6.61 -15.23
CA ASN A 461 -16.44 8.06 -15.37
C ASN A 461 -17.79 8.64 -14.92
N SER A 462 -17.77 9.64 -14.04
CA SER A 462 -19.01 10.27 -13.57
C SER A 462 -19.69 11.04 -14.71
N ARG A 463 -21.03 10.98 -14.77
CA ARG A 463 -21.81 11.77 -15.72
C ARG A 463 -22.33 13.06 -15.09
N ALA A 464 -22.38 14.13 -15.87
CA ALA A 464 -23.02 15.39 -15.46
C ALA A 464 -24.52 15.22 -15.10
N SER A 465 -25.21 14.25 -15.71
CA SER A 465 -26.59 13.89 -15.39
C SER A 465 -26.75 13.04 -14.12
N GLY A 466 -25.65 12.71 -13.44
CA GLY A 466 -25.59 11.69 -12.40
C GLY A 466 -25.39 10.27 -12.95
N GLY A 467 -24.79 9.42 -12.13
CA GLY A 467 -24.42 8.04 -12.48
C GLY A 467 -23.06 7.93 -13.16
N TRP A 468 -22.80 6.75 -13.76
CA TRP A 468 -21.48 6.36 -14.26
C TRP A 468 -21.54 5.84 -15.71
N ASP A 469 -20.54 6.21 -16.50
CA ASP A 469 -20.13 5.51 -17.71
C ASP A 469 -19.08 4.46 -17.35
N THR A 470 -19.37 3.19 -17.65
CA THR A 470 -18.49 2.07 -17.28
C THR A 470 -17.85 1.46 -18.52
N ALA A 471 -16.53 1.25 -18.47
CA ALA A 471 -15.76 0.59 -19.52
C ALA A 471 -14.82 -0.46 -18.92
N ARG A 472 -14.49 -1.49 -19.70
CA ARG A 472 -13.49 -2.49 -19.32
C ARG A 472 -12.11 -2.02 -19.79
N VAL A 473 -11.18 -1.83 -18.86
CA VAL A 473 -9.80 -1.38 -19.09
C VAL A 473 -8.94 -2.51 -19.64
N THR A 474 -9.07 -3.70 -19.08
CA THR A 474 -8.30 -4.87 -19.49
C THR A 474 -8.70 -5.39 -20.87
N SER A 475 -7.71 -5.71 -21.70
CA SER A 475 -7.89 -6.31 -23.03
C SER A 475 -8.24 -7.80 -22.96
N GLN A 476 -8.01 -8.44 -21.81
CA GLN A 476 -8.36 -9.83 -21.53
C GLN A 476 -8.53 -10.03 -20.02
N SER A 477 -9.33 -11.01 -19.63
CA SER A 477 -9.54 -11.34 -18.22
C SER A 477 -8.35 -12.16 -17.76
N PHE A 478 -7.92 -11.97 -16.53
CA PHE A 478 -6.76 -12.65 -15.99
C PHE A 478 -7.10 -13.41 -14.70
N PRO A 479 -6.52 -14.59 -14.48
CA PRO A 479 -6.74 -15.36 -13.26
C PRO A 479 -5.97 -14.78 -12.06
N GLY A 480 -6.21 -15.34 -10.88
CA GLY A 480 -5.30 -15.14 -9.74
C GLY A 480 -3.94 -15.81 -9.96
N SER A 481 -2.95 -15.36 -9.20
CA SER A 481 -1.64 -16.01 -9.08
C SER A 481 -1.63 -17.01 -7.91
N ILE A 482 -0.71 -17.98 -7.89
CA ILE A 482 -0.59 -18.94 -6.78
C ILE A 482 0.10 -18.27 -5.59
N THR A 483 -0.68 -17.80 -4.64
CA THR A 483 -0.19 -17.06 -3.46
C THR A 483 -0.24 -17.89 -2.18
N VAL A 484 -0.74 -19.13 -2.24
CA VAL A 484 -0.83 -20.06 -1.10
C VAL A 484 -0.57 -21.54 -1.53
N PRO A 485 0.58 -22.15 -1.14
CA PRO A 485 1.79 -21.46 -0.67
C PRO A 485 2.26 -20.44 -1.73
N ASN A 486 2.86 -19.34 -1.30
CA ASN A 486 3.29 -18.32 -2.25
C ASN A 486 4.40 -18.87 -3.16
N PHE A 487 4.27 -18.61 -4.46
CA PHE A 487 5.28 -18.97 -5.46
C PHE A 487 6.55 -18.13 -5.30
N ASP A 488 6.38 -16.90 -4.82
CA ASP A 488 7.45 -15.96 -4.50
C ASP A 488 7.68 -15.99 -2.98
N PRO A 489 8.85 -16.44 -2.51
CA PRO A 489 9.14 -16.57 -1.08
C PRO A 489 9.33 -15.22 -0.36
N TRP A 490 9.44 -14.09 -1.07
CA TRP A 490 9.54 -12.76 -0.49
C TRP A 490 8.20 -12.07 -0.29
N ALA A 491 7.21 -12.44 -1.11
CA ALA A 491 5.88 -11.89 -1.00
C ALA A 491 5.06 -12.60 0.08
N ASP A 492 4.26 -11.83 0.82
CA ASP A 492 3.33 -12.36 1.82
C ASP A 492 2.31 -13.33 1.21
N ALA A 493 1.83 -14.28 2.01
CA ALA A 493 0.78 -15.18 1.56
C ALA A 493 -0.51 -14.43 1.20
N GLY A 494 -1.11 -14.77 0.07
CA GLY A 494 -2.29 -14.07 -0.45
C GLY A 494 -1.99 -12.73 -1.14
N TYR A 495 -0.72 -12.34 -1.27
CA TYR A 495 -0.36 -11.03 -1.82
C TYR A 495 -0.45 -11.00 -3.35
N MET A 496 -1.27 -10.08 -3.86
CA MET A 496 -1.38 -9.72 -5.29
C MET A 496 -1.32 -8.19 -5.46
N GLY A 497 -0.72 -7.50 -4.49
CA GLY A 497 -0.75 -6.05 -4.32
C GLY A 497 -1.94 -5.53 -3.51
N ASP A 498 -1.81 -4.32 -2.97
CA ASP A 498 -2.88 -3.61 -2.25
C ASP A 498 -3.54 -2.46 -3.02
N TYR A 499 -2.91 -1.96 -4.08
CA TYR A 499 -3.41 -0.80 -4.84
C TYR A 499 -3.05 -0.84 -6.34
N ILE A 500 -3.77 -0.02 -7.10
CA ILE A 500 -3.60 0.26 -8.52
C ILE A 500 -3.58 1.78 -8.74
N ALA A 501 -3.20 2.24 -9.94
CA ALA A 501 -3.01 3.67 -10.19
C ALA A 501 -3.95 4.25 -11.24
N ASN A 502 -4.47 5.43 -10.94
CA ASN A 502 -5.25 6.28 -11.84
C ASN A 502 -4.81 7.74 -11.69
N VAL A 503 -4.34 8.34 -12.78
CA VAL A 503 -3.96 9.75 -12.83
C VAL A 503 -4.67 10.40 -14.01
N SER A 504 -5.18 11.62 -13.83
CA SER A 504 -5.67 12.47 -14.92
C SER A 504 -4.80 13.72 -15.05
N ASP A 505 -4.47 14.10 -16.29
CA ASP A 505 -3.87 15.41 -16.60
C ASP A 505 -4.93 16.43 -17.10
N GLY A 506 -6.21 16.07 -17.00
CA GLY A 506 -7.36 16.83 -17.51
C GLY A 506 -7.65 16.62 -19.00
N SER A 507 -6.66 16.17 -19.77
CA SER A 507 -6.81 15.81 -21.18
C SER A 507 -6.98 14.31 -21.39
N HIS A 508 -6.16 13.51 -20.70
CA HIS A 508 -6.10 12.05 -20.74
C HIS A 508 -6.16 11.47 -19.33
N GLN A 509 -6.54 10.20 -19.27
CA GLN A 509 -6.47 9.40 -18.05
C GLN A 509 -5.46 8.26 -18.26
N TYR A 510 -4.70 7.95 -17.22
CA TYR A 510 -3.62 6.99 -17.23
C TYR A 510 -3.85 5.94 -16.14
N PHE A 511 -3.78 4.67 -16.52
CA PHE A 511 -4.09 3.55 -15.64
C PHE A 511 -2.93 2.58 -15.62
N ALA A 512 -2.56 2.09 -14.44
CA ALA A 512 -1.61 1.01 -14.26
C ALA A 512 -2.13 0.02 -13.21
N TRP A 513 -1.87 -1.27 -13.42
CA TRP A 513 -2.32 -2.34 -12.53
C TRP A 513 -1.42 -3.58 -12.64
N GLY A 514 -1.53 -4.45 -11.63
CA GLY A 514 -0.93 -5.78 -11.63
C GLY A 514 -1.83 -6.80 -12.32
N ASP A 515 -1.28 -7.63 -13.17
CA ASP A 515 -2.01 -8.53 -14.05
C ASP A 515 -1.30 -9.88 -14.18
N ASN A 516 -2.04 -10.98 -14.09
CA ASN A 516 -1.47 -12.33 -14.14
C ASN A 516 -1.88 -13.10 -15.41
N ARG A 517 -2.14 -12.40 -16.52
CA ARG A 517 -2.57 -13.02 -17.79
C ARG A 517 -1.52 -13.93 -18.41
N ASP A 518 -0.25 -13.63 -18.20
CA ASP A 518 0.85 -14.37 -18.80
C ASP A 518 1.12 -15.67 -18.03
N ARG A 519 1.78 -16.62 -18.68
CA ARG A 519 2.15 -17.89 -18.05
C ARG A 519 3.63 -18.18 -18.22
N VAL A 520 4.27 -18.51 -17.11
CA VAL A 520 5.63 -19.05 -17.07
C VAL A 520 5.57 -20.57 -17.02
N THR A 521 6.48 -21.26 -17.71
CA THR A 521 6.61 -22.73 -17.69
C THR A 521 8.08 -23.09 -17.60
N ASN A 522 8.46 -23.77 -16.52
CA ASN A 522 9.85 -24.13 -16.23
C ASN A 522 9.91 -25.41 -15.38
N PHE A 523 11.08 -25.73 -14.80
CA PHE A 523 11.25 -26.95 -13.98
C PHE A 523 10.49 -26.93 -12.64
N LEU A 524 10.20 -25.75 -12.08
CA LEU A 524 9.37 -25.57 -10.88
C LEU A 524 7.87 -25.65 -11.23
N TRP A 525 7.51 -25.14 -12.42
CA TRP A 525 6.14 -25.01 -12.91
C TRP A 525 5.96 -25.75 -14.25
N PRO A 526 6.08 -27.09 -14.29
CA PRO A 526 6.04 -27.84 -15.54
C PRO A 526 4.66 -27.81 -16.23
N THR A 527 3.59 -27.56 -15.48
CA THR A 527 2.23 -27.32 -16.00
C THR A 527 1.91 -25.83 -16.21
N GLY A 528 2.90 -24.98 -15.95
CA GLY A 528 2.84 -23.52 -15.98
C GLY A 528 2.12 -22.88 -14.78
N ARG A 529 2.45 -21.62 -14.52
CA ARG A 529 1.85 -20.75 -13.48
C ARG A 529 1.56 -19.37 -14.09
N ASN A 530 0.55 -18.67 -13.57
CA ASN A 530 0.22 -17.31 -13.97
C ASN A 530 1.25 -16.33 -13.44
N ASP A 531 1.75 -15.42 -14.28
CA ASP A 531 2.92 -14.60 -14.01
C ASP A 531 2.52 -13.14 -13.72
N PRO A 532 2.73 -12.62 -12.49
CA PRO A 532 2.40 -11.23 -12.16
C PRO A 532 3.27 -10.24 -12.94
N ASN A 533 2.61 -9.36 -13.68
CA ASN A 533 3.20 -8.36 -14.54
C ASN A 533 2.48 -7.03 -14.38
N VAL A 534 3.08 -5.93 -14.83
CA VAL A 534 2.47 -4.61 -14.80
C VAL A 534 1.99 -4.22 -16.19
N TYR A 535 0.76 -3.73 -16.25
CA TYR A 535 0.14 -3.26 -17.49
C TYR A 535 -0.35 -1.83 -17.36
N PHE A 536 -0.45 -1.19 -18.51
CA PHE A 536 -0.87 0.18 -18.67
C PHE A 536 -1.93 0.34 -19.75
N ALA A 537 -2.83 1.30 -19.54
CA ALA A 537 -3.76 1.78 -20.55
C ALA A 537 -3.98 3.29 -20.38
N ARG A 538 -4.45 3.95 -21.44
CA ARG A 538 -4.82 5.36 -21.40
C ARG A 538 -6.14 5.62 -22.10
N GLN A 539 -6.88 6.64 -21.65
CA GLN A 539 -8.08 7.17 -22.31
C GLN A 539 -7.79 8.50 -22.99
#